data_AF-A0A8K0AAZ1-F1
#
_entry.id   AF-A0A8K0AAZ1-F1
#
_cell.length_a   1.000
_cell.length_b   1.000
_cell.length_c   1.000
_cell.angle_alpha   90.00
_cell.angle_beta   90.00
_cell.angle_gamma   90.00
#
_symmetry.space_group_name_H-M   'P 1'
#
loop_
_entity.id
_entity.type
_entity.pdbx_description
1 polymer ?
#
loop_
_entity_poly.entity_id
_entity_poly.type
_entity_poly.pdbx_seq_one_letter_code
_entity_poly.pdbx_strand_id
1 'polypeptide(L)'
;MNMGTLPFLILLTAVHVGVAEYRVVCYYTNWAQYRRSPWSYVPENVDPNLCTHVIYAFANMEDNQLKPYEWNDEDMPWGKGMYSRVGHTSDKFVVSHDVAGHLLRGI
;
A
#
# COMPACT_ATOMS: atom_id res chain seq x y z
N MET A 1 23.93 -41.14 7.29
CA MET A 1 22.77 -40.34 7.73
C MET A 1 22.24 -41.00 8.99
N ASN A 2 22.46 -40.40 10.16
CA ASN A 2 22.13 -41.03 11.44
C ASN A 2 20.63 -40.89 11.74
N MET A 3 20.00 -41.97 12.20
CA MET A 3 18.56 -42.05 12.52
C MET A 3 18.10 -40.98 13.53
N GLY A 4 19.02 -40.40 14.31
CA GLY A 4 18.76 -39.31 15.25
C GLY A 4 18.72 -37.89 14.66
N THR A 5 19.11 -37.66 13.40
CA THR A 5 19.05 -36.31 12.79
C THR A 5 17.69 -35.98 12.18
N LEU A 6 16.90 -37.00 11.84
CA LEU A 6 15.54 -36.87 11.30
C LEU A 6 14.54 -36.21 12.27
N PRO A 7 14.42 -36.62 13.54
CA PRO A 7 13.50 -35.95 14.47
C PRO A 7 13.90 -34.50 14.74
N PHE A 8 15.19 -34.19 14.71
CA PHE A 8 15.70 -32.83 14.91
C PHE A 8 15.37 -31.90 13.72
N LEU A 9 15.49 -32.41 12.48
CA LEU A 9 15.07 -31.69 11.28
C LEU A 9 13.56 -31.45 11.24
N ILE A 10 12.76 -32.43 11.66
CA ILE A 10 11.29 -32.30 11.75
C ILE A 10 10.89 -31.25 12.78
N LEU A 11 11.61 -31.17 13.92
CA LEU A 11 11.35 -30.15 14.93
C LEU A 11 11.68 -28.73 14.40
N LEU A 12 12.81 -28.58 13.69
CA LEU A 12 13.24 -27.31 13.10
C LEU A 12 12.26 -26.80 12.02
N THR A 13 11.73 -27.68 11.19
CA THR A 13 10.73 -27.30 10.18
C THR A 13 9.40 -26.94 10.83
N ALA A 14 8.96 -27.66 11.87
CA ALA A 14 7.73 -27.33 12.60
C ALA A 14 7.77 -25.95 13.28
N VAL A 15 8.93 -25.52 13.79
CA VAL A 15 9.11 -24.18 14.38
C VAL A 15 8.95 -23.05 13.35
N HIS A 16 9.30 -23.29 12.08
CA HIS A 16 9.13 -22.28 11.01
C HIS A 16 7.68 -22.13 10.51
N VAL A 17 6.81 -23.11 10.76
CA VAL A 17 5.45 -23.15 10.19
C VAL A 17 4.44 -22.29 10.98
N GLY A 18 4.82 -21.75 12.15
CA GLY A 18 3.87 -21.18 13.12
C GLY A 18 3.83 -19.65 13.29
N VAL A 19 4.59 -18.87 12.53
CA VAL A 19 4.62 -17.40 12.72
C VAL A 19 3.65 -16.73 11.76
N ALA A 20 2.49 -16.30 12.26
CA ALA A 20 1.64 -15.37 11.52
C ALA A 20 2.36 -14.02 11.39
N GLU A 21 2.59 -13.57 10.17
CA GLU A 21 3.26 -12.29 9.89
C GLU A 21 2.35 -11.11 10.27
N TYR A 22 2.84 -10.20 11.11
CA TYR A 22 2.12 -8.99 11.48
C TYR A 22 2.05 -8.03 10.29
N ARG A 23 0.85 -7.53 10.00
CA ARG A 23 0.62 -6.56 8.92
C ARG A 23 0.46 -5.15 9.47
N VAL A 24 1.31 -4.23 9.00
CA VAL A 24 1.14 -2.78 9.11
C VAL A 24 0.56 -2.26 7.81
N VAL A 25 -0.65 -1.70 7.85
CA VAL A 25 -1.37 -1.18 6.68
C VAL A 25 -1.41 0.34 6.73
N CYS A 26 -0.80 0.99 5.75
CA CYS A 26 -0.68 2.44 5.68
C CYS A 26 -1.62 3.01 4.63
N TYR A 27 -2.34 4.09 4.96
CA TYR A 27 -3.12 4.84 3.99
C TYR A 27 -2.28 6.01 3.46
N TYR A 28 -2.10 6.05 2.14
CA TYR A 28 -1.56 7.21 1.45
C TYR A 28 -2.72 8.01 0.86
N THR A 29 -2.85 9.27 1.25
CA THR A 29 -3.93 10.16 0.81
C THR A 29 -3.46 11.09 -0.30
N ASN A 30 -4.10 11.03 -1.47
CA ASN A 30 -3.65 11.78 -2.67
C ASN A 30 -3.60 13.29 -2.49
N TRP A 31 -4.51 13.88 -1.72
CA TRP A 31 -4.52 15.33 -1.44
C TRP A 31 -3.31 15.83 -0.63
N ALA A 32 -2.50 14.92 -0.05
CA ALA A 32 -1.28 15.30 0.66
C ALA A 32 -0.24 15.96 -0.28
N GLN A 33 -0.34 15.70 -1.60
CA GLN A 33 0.50 16.35 -2.61
C GLN A 33 0.33 17.88 -2.64
N TYR A 34 -0.84 18.40 -2.23
CA TYR A 34 -1.18 19.82 -2.28
C TYR A 34 -0.89 20.57 -0.97
N ARG A 35 -0.40 19.87 0.06
CA ARG A 35 0.01 20.54 1.30
C ARG A 35 1.17 21.49 1.02
N ARG A 36 1.23 22.60 1.77
CA ARG A 36 2.32 23.57 1.65
C ARG A 36 3.63 22.97 2.13
N SER A 37 4.73 23.33 1.48
CA SER A 37 6.08 22.99 1.94
C SER A 37 6.30 23.43 3.40
N PRO A 38 6.96 22.62 4.25
CA PRO A 38 7.64 21.35 3.96
C PRO A 38 6.73 20.10 4.06
N TRP A 39 5.42 20.28 4.18
CA TRP A 39 4.46 19.21 4.50
C TRP A 39 3.80 18.58 3.25
N SER A 40 4.17 19.03 2.05
CA SER A 40 3.83 18.35 0.79
C SER A 40 4.35 16.93 0.82
N TYR A 41 3.50 15.96 0.50
CA TYR A 41 3.86 14.54 0.61
C TYR A 41 3.37 13.76 -0.62
N VAL A 42 4.32 13.18 -1.34
CA VAL A 42 4.11 12.37 -2.56
C VAL A 42 4.48 10.91 -2.30
N PRO A 43 4.12 9.96 -3.18
CA PRO A 43 4.35 8.54 -2.93
C PRO A 43 5.81 8.17 -2.61
N GLU A 44 6.78 8.87 -3.20
CA GLU A 44 8.22 8.64 -2.96
C GLU A 44 8.67 9.02 -1.54
N ASN A 45 7.85 9.77 -0.78
CA ASN A 45 8.15 10.09 0.60
C ASN A 45 7.77 8.96 1.58
N VAL A 46 7.03 7.94 1.13
CA VAL A 46 6.66 6.78 1.95
C VAL A 46 7.88 5.88 2.15
N ASP A 47 8.26 5.65 3.40
CA ASP A 47 9.34 4.70 3.74
C ASP A 47 8.89 3.27 3.37
N PRO A 48 9.58 2.59 2.43
CA PRO A 48 9.20 1.25 1.98
C PRO A 48 9.28 0.18 3.08
N ASN A 49 9.99 0.44 4.18
CA ASN A 49 10.16 -0.49 5.30
C ASN A 49 9.15 -0.28 6.44
N LEU A 50 8.43 0.84 6.43
CA LEU A 50 7.47 1.16 7.49
C LEU A 50 6.18 0.36 7.36
N CYS A 51 5.75 0.08 6.12
CA CYS A 51 4.44 -0.47 5.81
C CYS A 51 4.55 -1.85 5.15
N THR A 52 3.78 -2.81 5.67
CA THR A 52 3.61 -4.10 5.00
C THR A 52 2.61 -4.02 3.85
N HIS A 53 1.69 -3.06 3.86
CA HIS A 53 0.71 -2.80 2.80
C HIS A 53 0.46 -1.29 2.70
N VAL A 54 0.23 -0.78 1.49
CA VAL A 54 -0.09 0.64 1.24
C VAL A 54 -1.40 0.74 0.48
N ILE A 55 -2.40 1.33 1.12
CA ILE A 55 -3.68 1.63 0.51
C ILE A 55 -3.63 3.04 -0.05
N TYR A 56 -3.85 3.19 -1.35
CA TYR A 56 -4.04 4.49 -1.97
C TYR A 56 -5.47 4.95 -1.74
N ALA A 57 -5.61 6.11 -1.11
CA ALA A 57 -6.87 6.75 -0.76
C ALA A 57 -6.99 8.06 -1.56
N PHE A 58 -7.90 8.18 -2.52
CA PHE A 58 -8.95 7.23 -2.92
C PHE A 58 -9.04 7.13 -4.44
N ALA A 59 -9.78 6.13 -4.94
CA ALA A 59 -10.41 6.16 -6.25
C ALA A 59 -11.84 6.71 -6.12
N ASN A 60 -12.36 7.20 -7.23
CA ASN A 60 -13.77 7.56 -7.36
C ASN A 60 -14.58 6.39 -7.94
N MET A 61 -15.90 6.47 -7.84
CA MET A 61 -16.84 5.52 -8.44
C MET A 61 -17.85 6.26 -9.30
N GLU A 62 -17.86 5.93 -10.58
CA GLU A 62 -18.78 6.50 -11.58
C GLU A 62 -19.34 5.36 -12.42
N ASP A 63 -20.66 5.31 -12.61
CA ASP A 63 -21.35 4.24 -13.34
C ASP A 63 -20.98 2.81 -12.87
N ASN A 64 -20.84 2.63 -11.55
CA ASN A 64 -20.39 1.37 -10.92
C ASN A 64 -19.01 0.89 -11.39
N GLN A 65 -18.18 1.79 -11.93
CA GLN A 65 -16.80 1.54 -12.30
C GLN A 65 -15.87 2.36 -11.42
N LEU A 66 -14.74 1.77 -11.04
CA LEU A 66 -13.66 2.51 -10.42
C LEU A 66 -13.06 3.48 -11.44
N LYS A 67 -12.88 4.73 -11.01
CA LYS A 67 -12.22 5.78 -11.78
C LYS A 67 -11.13 6.41 -10.93
N PRO A 68 -10.07 6.96 -11.56
CA PRO A 68 -9.13 7.81 -10.83
C PRO A 68 -9.89 8.96 -10.14
N TYR A 69 -9.43 9.35 -8.96
CA TYR A 69 -10.06 10.44 -8.23
C TYR A 69 -9.68 11.79 -8.82
N GLU A 70 -8.42 11.95 -9.20
CA GLU A 70 -7.88 13.14 -9.84
C GLU A 70 -7.14 12.81 -11.14
N TRP A 71 -7.02 13.81 -12.02
CA TRP A 71 -6.44 13.69 -13.35
C TRP A 71 -4.98 13.20 -13.37
N ASN A 72 -4.26 13.35 -12.26
CA ASN A 72 -2.85 12.98 -12.14
C ASN A 72 -2.64 11.67 -11.35
N ASP A 73 -3.70 10.93 -11.03
CA ASP A 73 -3.59 9.63 -10.39
C ASP A 73 -3.12 8.55 -11.38
N GLU A 74 -3.63 8.58 -12.62
CA GLU A 74 -3.26 7.66 -13.70
C GLU A 74 -2.07 8.14 -14.53
N ASP A 75 -1.42 7.18 -15.20
CA ASP A 75 -0.34 7.48 -16.15
C ASP A 75 -0.86 8.29 -17.33
N MET A 76 -0.15 9.36 -17.65
CA MET A 76 -0.44 10.23 -18.78
C MET A 76 0.60 10.03 -19.89
N PRO A 77 0.31 10.43 -21.14
CA PRO A 77 1.28 10.31 -22.24
C PRO A 77 2.64 10.97 -21.97
N TRP A 78 2.69 11.95 -21.08
CA TRP A 78 3.87 12.73 -20.74
C TRP A 78 4.51 12.36 -19.39
N GLY A 79 3.99 11.38 -18.65
CA GLY A 79 4.59 10.99 -17.38
C GLY A 79 3.76 10.04 -16.53
N LYS A 80 4.40 9.49 -15.50
CA LYS A 80 3.75 8.59 -14.54
C LYS A 80 2.80 9.33 -13.60
N GLY A 81 1.62 8.77 -13.42
CA GLY A 81 0.62 9.20 -12.44
C GLY A 81 0.96 8.72 -11.03
N MET A 82 0.20 9.20 -10.05
CA MET A 82 0.45 8.88 -8.63
C MET A 82 0.28 7.40 -8.30
N TYR A 83 -0.62 6.67 -8.97
CA TYR A 83 -0.79 5.22 -8.76
C TYR A 83 0.50 4.45 -9.08
N SER A 84 1.07 4.71 -10.26
CA SER A 84 2.30 4.06 -10.72
C SER A 84 3.55 4.47 -9.96
N ARG A 85 3.46 5.54 -9.15
CA ARG A 85 4.53 6.06 -8.30
C ARG A 85 4.53 5.46 -6.90
N VAL A 86 3.42 4.84 -6.47
CA VAL A 86 3.44 4.04 -5.24
C VAL A 86 4.37 2.85 -5.46
N GLY A 87 5.34 2.70 -4.55
CA GLY A 87 6.41 1.72 -4.70
C GLY A 87 5.90 0.33 -5.12
N HIS A 88 6.55 -0.27 -6.12
CA HIS A 88 6.24 -1.60 -6.65
C HIS A 88 6.42 -2.67 -5.59
N THR A 89 5.41 -2.80 -4.77
CA THR A 89 5.17 -4.01 -4.02
C THR A 89 3.81 -4.43 -4.50
N SER A 90 3.82 -5.23 -5.57
CA SER A 90 2.63 -5.63 -6.33
C SER A 90 1.60 -6.37 -5.47
N ASP A 91 2.00 -6.83 -4.28
CA ASP A 91 1.15 -7.45 -3.26
C ASP A 91 0.61 -6.44 -2.22
N LYS A 92 1.05 -5.18 -2.27
CA LYS A 92 0.80 -4.15 -1.24
C LYS A 92 -0.11 -3.03 -1.70
N PHE A 93 -0.45 -2.92 -2.99
CA PHE A 93 -1.20 -1.79 -3.51
C PHE A 93 -2.68 -2.12 -3.67
N VAL A 94 -3.51 -1.44 -2.87
CA VAL A 94 -4.97 -1.48 -3.01
C VAL A 94 -5.46 -0.05 -3.13
N VAL A 95 -6.30 0.25 -4.12
CA VAL A 95 -6.98 1.54 -4.20
C VAL A 95 -8.33 1.40 -3.51
N SER A 96 -8.55 2.23 -2.49
CA SER A 96 -9.83 2.28 -1.77
C SER A 96 -10.77 3.26 -2.46
N HIS A 97 -12.05 2.88 -2.63
CA HIS A 97 -13.07 3.81 -3.13
C HIS A 97 -13.50 4.76 -2.01
N ASP A 98 -13.80 5.99 -2.37
CA ASP A 98 -14.26 6.97 -1.40
C ASP A 98 -15.76 6.81 -1.06
N VAL A 99 -16.09 6.31 0.13
CA VAL A 99 -17.46 6.34 0.69
C VAL A 99 -17.65 7.46 1.72
N ALA A 100 -16.54 8.00 2.25
CA ALA A 100 -16.53 8.75 3.51
C ALA A 100 -15.65 10.02 3.50
N GLY A 101 -15.03 10.37 2.38
CA GLY A 101 -14.01 11.40 2.23
C GLY A 101 -14.53 12.82 2.42
N HIS A 102 -15.84 13.00 2.49
CA HIS A 102 -16.41 14.25 3.03
C HIS A 102 -16.08 14.48 4.51
N LEU A 103 -15.85 13.42 5.32
CA LEU A 103 -15.52 13.55 6.75
C LEU A 103 -14.03 13.77 7.01
N LEU A 104 -13.13 13.26 6.16
CA LEU A 104 -11.68 13.38 6.34
C LEU A 104 -11.07 14.68 5.77
N ARG A 105 -11.83 15.43 4.97
CA ARG A 105 -11.41 16.72 4.38
C ARG A 105 -11.51 17.92 5.34
N GLY A 106 -12.05 17.71 6.55
CA GLY A 106 -12.34 18.76 7.53
C GLY A 106 -11.35 18.89 8.69
N ILE A 107 -10.20 18.21 8.66
CA ILE A 107 -9.14 18.30 9.68
C ILE A 107 -7.89 18.89 9.05
#